data_AF-A0A5M3X0W4-F1
#
_entry.id   AF-A0A5M3X0W4-F1
#
_cell.length_a   1.000
_cell.length_b   1.000
_cell.length_c   1.000
_cell.angle_alpha   90.00
_cell.angle_beta   90.00
_cell.angle_gamma   90.00
#
_symmetry.space_group_name_H-M   'P 1'
#
loop_
_entity.id
_entity.type
_entity.pdbx_description
1 polymer ?
#
loop_
_entity_poly.entity_id
_entity_poly.type
_entity_poly.pdbx_seq_one_letter_code
_entity_poly.pdbx_strand_id
1 'polypeptide(L)'
;MRVNAWRVVGGAFTAFVVISAAMIAHSELLWNGGLDGSAPTTLISAHHSETLTEVYAFDEPILIVRAGDGVQVNIVPGTDKQLTIRRELSWTGDDSPNLRQFWNGRTLRADVSCRDSCTAAYTLSVPSNVKVERPDGSPVAPGIP
;
A
#
# COMPACT_ATOMS: atom_id res chain seq x y z
N MET A 1 -69.16 -27.43 -14.52
CA MET A 1 -68.52 -26.42 -15.38
C MET A 1 -67.42 -27.10 -16.18
N ARG A 2 -67.61 -27.33 -17.48
CA ARG A 2 -66.58 -27.88 -18.37
C ARG A 2 -65.68 -26.72 -18.82
N VAL A 3 -64.52 -26.56 -18.19
CA VAL A 3 -63.51 -25.64 -18.69
C VAL A 3 -62.97 -26.24 -19.98
N ASN A 4 -63.07 -25.53 -21.10
CA ASN A 4 -62.65 -26.05 -22.41
C ASN A 4 -61.17 -26.45 -22.33
N ALA A 5 -60.87 -27.74 -22.50
CA ALA A 5 -59.54 -28.33 -22.31
C ALA A 5 -58.43 -27.55 -23.04
N TRP A 6 -58.75 -27.00 -24.22
CA TRP A 6 -57.87 -26.12 -25.00
C TRP A 6 -57.36 -24.88 -24.23
N ARG A 7 -58.18 -24.27 -23.37
CA ARG A 7 -57.79 -23.11 -22.56
C ARG A 7 -56.84 -23.48 -21.42
N VAL A 8 -57.06 -24.66 -20.82
CA VAL A 8 -56.19 -25.18 -19.76
C VAL A 8 -54.82 -25.55 -20.34
N VAL A 9 -54.81 -26.21 -21.50
CA VAL A 9 -53.58 -26.59 -22.22
C VAL A 9 -52.81 -25.35 -22.69
N GLY A 10 -53.51 -24.37 -23.28
CA GLY A 10 -52.89 -23.10 -23.70
C GLY A 10 -52.27 -22.34 -22.53
N GLY A 11 -53.00 -22.22 -21.40
CA GLY A 11 -52.49 -21.56 -20.20
C GLY A 11 -51.29 -22.26 -19.58
N ALA A 12 -51.32 -23.60 -19.51
CA ALA A 12 -50.19 -24.39 -19.00
C ALA A 12 -48.94 -24.24 -19.87
N PHE A 13 -49.09 -24.21 -21.19
CA PHE A 13 -47.98 -24.00 -22.10
C PHE A 13 -47.35 -22.61 -21.94
N THR A 14 -48.18 -21.56 -21.85
CA THR A 14 -47.67 -20.20 -21.60
C THR A 14 -46.94 -20.11 -20.26
N ALA A 15 -47.48 -20.70 -19.20
CA ALA A 15 -46.82 -20.72 -17.89
C ALA A 15 -45.46 -21.43 -17.96
N PHE A 16 -45.37 -22.57 -18.66
CA PHE A 16 -44.12 -23.29 -18.84
C PHE A 16 -43.07 -22.44 -19.57
N VAL A 17 -43.45 -21.79 -20.68
CA VAL A 17 -42.54 -20.93 -21.45
C VAL A 17 -42.01 -19.77 -20.61
N VAL A 18 -42.88 -19.10 -19.83
CA VAL A 18 -42.47 -17.98 -18.97
C VAL A 18 -41.52 -18.45 -17.88
N ILE A 19 -41.79 -19.59 -17.25
CA ILE A 19 -40.92 -20.17 -16.22
C ILE A 19 -39.56 -20.56 -16.82
N SER A 20 -39.53 -21.20 -17.98
CA SER A 20 -38.28 -21.56 -18.66
C SER A 20 -37.45 -20.32 -19.01
N ALA A 21 -38.06 -19.28 -19.58
CA ALA A 21 -37.36 -18.04 -19.91
C ALA A 21 -36.81 -17.34 -18.65
N ALA A 22 -37.59 -17.31 -17.56
CA ALA A 22 -37.15 -16.74 -16.28
C ALA A 22 -35.98 -17.52 -15.67
N MET A 23 -36.00 -18.86 -15.74
CA MET A 23 -34.91 -19.69 -15.23
C MET A 23 -33.62 -19.53 -16.05
N ILE A 24 -33.72 -19.42 -17.39
CA ILE A 24 -32.57 -19.17 -18.25
C ILE A 24 -31.94 -17.82 -17.91
N ALA A 25 -32.73 -16.75 -17.86
CA ALA A 25 -32.26 -15.41 -17.50
C ALA A 25 -31.63 -15.39 -16.10
N HIS A 26 -32.23 -16.08 -15.13
CA HIS A 26 -31.68 -16.19 -13.78
C HIS A 26 -30.36 -16.96 -13.74
N SER A 27 -30.21 -18.01 -14.54
CA SER A 27 -28.97 -18.79 -14.62
C SER A 27 -27.83 -18.01 -15.26
N GLU A 28 -28.11 -17.23 -16.31
CA GLU A 28 -27.10 -16.35 -16.92
C GLU A 28 -26.65 -15.26 -15.95
N LEU A 29 -27.59 -14.69 -15.19
CA LEU A 29 -27.27 -13.75 -14.12
C LEU A 29 -26.41 -14.44 -13.05
N LEU A 30 -26.78 -15.59 -12.51
CA LEU A 30 -26.02 -16.16 -11.38
C LEU A 30 -24.66 -16.77 -11.76
N TRP A 31 -24.50 -17.32 -12.98
CA TRP A 31 -23.33 -18.12 -13.33
C TRP A 31 -22.29 -17.35 -14.16
N ASN A 32 -22.67 -16.29 -14.88
CA ASN A 32 -21.73 -15.50 -15.70
C ASN A 32 -21.30 -14.17 -15.05
N GLY A 33 -21.25 -14.10 -13.71
CA GLY A 33 -20.76 -12.89 -12.99
C GLY A 33 -21.83 -11.80 -12.83
N GLY A 34 -23.04 -12.22 -12.45
CA GLY A 34 -24.26 -11.42 -12.35
C GLY A 34 -24.14 -10.03 -11.80
N LEU A 35 -24.89 -9.13 -12.45
CA LEU A 35 -25.23 -7.74 -12.09
C LEU A 35 -24.07 -6.76 -11.84
N ASP A 36 -22.90 -7.24 -11.47
CA ASP A 36 -21.80 -6.42 -10.99
C ASP A 36 -20.73 -6.21 -12.08
N GLY A 37 -20.84 -6.91 -13.21
CA GLY A 37 -19.93 -6.79 -14.35
C GLY A 37 -18.50 -7.26 -14.06
N SER A 38 -18.33 -8.10 -13.04
CA SER A 38 -17.01 -8.54 -12.57
C SER A 38 -16.43 -9.61 -13.50
N ALA A 39 -15.36 -9.26 -14.22
CA ALA A 39 -14.56 -10.22 -14.99
C ALA A 39 -13.54 -10.92 -14.06
N PRO A 40 -13.24 -12.23 -14.28
CA PRO A 40 -12.19 -12.90 -13.53
C PRO A 40 -10.84 -12.23 -13.85
N THR A 41 -10.28 -11.53 -12.87
CA THR A 41 -8.95 -10.95 -12.95
C THR A 41 -8.03 -11.66 -11.97
N THR A 42 -6.86 -12.06 -12.44
CA THR A 42 -5.79 -12.59 -11.60
C THR A 42 -4.76 -11.49 -11.37
N LEU A 43 -4.53 -11.12 -10.10
CA LEU A 43 -3.49 -10.18 -9.72
C LEU A 43 -2.12 -10.82 -9.99
N ILE A 44 -1.35 -10.24 -10.92
CA ILE A 44 -0.02 -10.76 -11.31
C ILE A 44 1.06 -10.22 -10.37
N SER A 45 0.95 -8.95 -9.98
CA SER A 45 1.83 -8.31 -9.01
C SER A 45 1.16 -7.07 -8.43
N ALA A 46 1.40 -6.80 -7.16
CA ALA A 46 1.04 -5.55 -6.50
C ALA A 46 2.32 -4.82 -6.06
N HIS A 47 2.32 -3.51 -6.28
CA HIS A 47 3.35 -2.61 -5.79
C HIS A 47 2.68 -1.56 -4.93
N HIS A 48 3.24 -1.35 -3.74
CA HIS A 48 2.71 -0.43 -2.76
C HIS A 48 3.78 0.58 -2.37
N SER A 49 3.36 1.80 -2.08
CA SER A 49 4.24 2.84 -1.57
C SER A 49 3.55 3.68 -0.48
N GLU A 50 4.34 4.11 0.49
CA GLU A 50 3.92 4.98 1.58
C GLU A 50 4.96 6.09 1.77
N THR A 51 4.49 7.34 1.88
CA THR A 51 5.35 8.50 2.16
C THR A 51 4.95 9.14 3.48
N LEU A 52 5.91 9.32 4.38
CA LEU A 52 5.72 10.05 5.64
C LEU A 52 6.72 11.21 5.70
N THR A 53 6.26 12.39 6.12
CA THR A 53 7.14 13.53 6.38
C THR A 53 6.90 14.03 7.80
N GLU A 54 7.97 14.09 8.58
CA GLU A 54 7.97 14.62 9.95
C GLU A 54 8.91 15.80 10.03
N VAL A 55 8.51 16.82 10.78
CA VAL A 55 9.26 18.06 10.93
C VAL A 55 9.43 18.34 12.42
N TYR A 56 10.67 18.51 12.84
CA TYR A 56 11.05 18.74 14.23
C TYR A 56 11.81 20.05 14.37
N ALA A 57 11.58 20.76 15.49
CA ALA A 57 12.55 21.74 15.96
C ALA A 57 13.82 20.99 16.38
N PHE A 58 14.99 21.48 15.94
CA PHE A 58 16.24 20.76 16.14
C PHE A 58 17.39 21.75 16.41
N ASP A 59 17.78 21.83 17.69
CA ASP A 59 18.86 22.71 18.18
C ASP A 59 20.13 21.92 18.57
N GLU A 60 20.11 20.60 18.44
CA GLU A 60 21.26 19.75 18.76
C GLU A 60 22.37 19.91 17.70
N PRO A 61 23.65 19.95 18.10
CA PRO A 61 24.75 20.12 17.15
C PRO A 61 25.07 18.85 16.35
N ILE A 62 24.57 17.69 16.77
CA ILE A 62 24.90 16.38 16.19
C ILE A 62 23.63 15.55 15.99
N LEU A 63 23.44 15.03 14.79
CA LEU A 63 22.41 14.05 14.44
C LEU A 63 23.06 12.67 14.25
N ILE A 64 22.56 11.66 14.95
CA ILE A 64 23.04 10.28 14.83
C ILE A 64 22.05 9.47 13.98
N VAL A 65 22.53 8.82 12.91
CA VAL A 65 21.70 8.01 12.03
C VAL A 65 22.11 6.54 12.10
N ARG A 66 21.14 5.67 12.42
CA ARG A 66 21.28 4.21 12.43
C ARG A 66 20.33 3.60 11.40
N ALA A 67 20.85 3.30 10.22
CA ALA A 67 20.13 2.60 9.16
C ALA A 67 20.43 1.10 9.23
N GLY A 68 19.39 0.28 9.28
CA GLY A 68 19.46 -1.17 9.08
C GLY A 68 19.52 -1.55 7.60
N ASP A 69 19.53 -2.85 7.32
CA ASP A 69 19.55 -3.35 5.94
C ASP A 69 18.28 -2.93 5.19
N GLY A 70 18.41 -2.61 3.89
CA GLY A 70 17.29 -2.14 3.06
C GLY A 70 16.83 -0.70 3.32
N VAL A 71 17.53 0.04 4.20
CA VAL A 71 17.28 1.46 4.47
C VAL A 71 18.34 2.33 3.80
N GLN A 72 17.90 3.19 2.88
CA GLN A 72 18.75 4.20 2.23
C GLN A 72 18.56 5.54 2.92
N VAL A 73 19.65 6.27 3.15
CA VAL A 73 19.59 7.60 3.78
C VAL A 73 20.32 8.61 2.91
N ASN A 74 19.57 9.61 2.46
CA ASN A 74 20.09 10.79 1.80
C ASN A 74 20.02 11.99 2.75
N ILE A 75 21.09 12.78 2.79
CA ILE A 75 21.18 13.99 3.62
C ILE A 75 21.24 15.19 2.68
N VAL A 76 20.34 16.13 2.88
CA VAL A 76 20.26 17.37 2.11
C VAL A 76 20.30 18.58 3.05
N PRO A 77 20.76 19.75 2.57
CA PRO A 77 20.67 20.98 3.35
C PRO A 77 19.21 21.30 3.72
N GLY A 78 18.98 21.63 4.98
CA GLY A 78 17.68 22.02 5.54
C GLY A 78 17.62 23.47 6.00
N THR A 79 16.49 23.84 6.58
CA THR A 79 16.27 25.14 7.23
C THR A 79 16.93 25.17 8.60
N ASP A 80 17.43 26.34 9.01
CA ASP A 80 18.01 26.51 10.35
C ASP A 80 17.01 26.13 11.44
N LYS A 81 17.50 25.50 12.52
CA LYS A 81 16.72 24.98 13.66
C LYS A 81 15.60 23.99 13.34
N GLN A 82 15.63 23.39 12.14
CA GLN A 82 14.60 22.46 11.70
C GLN A 82 15.23 21.18 11.12
N LEU A 83 14.77 20.04 11.61
CA LEU A 83 15.05 18.74 11.02
C LEU A 83 13.79 18.23 10.31
N THR A 84 13.89 17.98 9.02
CA THR A 84 12.82 17.30 8.26
C THR A 84 13.24 15.88 7.93
N ILE A 85 12.42 14.92 8.31
CA ILE A 85 12.60 13.49 8.03
C ILE A 85 11.51 13.08 7.05
N ARG A 86 11.86 12.87 5.79
CA ARG A 86 10.96 12.30 4.78
C ARG A 86 11.31 10.85 4.55
N ARG A 87 10.35 9.94 4.71
CA ARG A 87 10.45 8.51 4.44
C ARG A 87 9.60 8.15 3.24
N GLU A 88 10.15 7.35 2.35
CA GLU A 88 9.46 6.69 1.23
C GLU A 88 9.68 5.19 1.37
N LEU A 89 8.61 4.47 1.67
CA LEU A 89 8.59 3.02 1.83
C LEU A 89 7.96 2.40 0.60
N SER A 90 8.63 1.46 -0.05
CA SER A 90 8.08 0.73 -1.20
C SER A 90 8.17 -0.76 -0.94
N TRP A 91 7.15 -1.52 -1.31
CA TRP A 91 7.16 -2.98 -1.20
C TRP A 91 6.32 -3.67 -2.26
N THR A 92 6.60 -4.95 -2.46
CA THR A 92 5.83 -5.85 -3.31
C THR A 92 5.09 -6.88 -2.46
N GLY A 93 3.98 -7.39 -2.99
CA GLY A 93 3.12 -8.36 -2.29
C GLY A 93 2.08 -7.68 -1.39
N ASP A 94 1.20 -8.51 -0.82
CA ASP A 94 0.02 -8.03 -0.09
C ASP A 94 0.32 -7.67 1.37
N ASP A 95 1.41 -8.23 1.93
CA ASP A 95 1.80 -8.03 3.32
C ASP A 95 2.59 -6.73 3.49
N SER A 96 2.09 -5.82 4.33
CA SER A 96 2.80 -4.59 4.68
C SER A 96 4.15 -4.91 5.37
N PRO A 97 5.23 -4.19 5.03
CA PRO A 97 6.54 -4.36 5.65
C PRO A 97 6.52 -3.99 7.14
N ASN A 98 7.29 -4.71 7.94
CA ASN A 98 7.56 -4.39 9.33
C ASN A 98 8.64 -3.31 9.40
N LEU A 99 8.19 -2.06 9.52
CA LEU A 99 9.03 -0.89 9.70
C LEU A 99 9.25 -0.59 11.18
N ARG A 100 10.52 -0.50 11.60
CA ARG A 100 10.90 -0.05 12.94
C ARG A 100 11.60 1.30 12.86
N GLN A 101 10.86 2.37 13.10
CA GLN A 101 11.39 3.73 13.20
C GLN A 101 11.39 4.18 14.67
N PHE A 102 12.49 4.77 15.11
CA PHE A 102 12.63 5.38 16.43
C PHE A 102 13.35 6.72 16.33
N TRP A 103 12.80 7.71 17.01
CA TRP A 103 13.33 9.07 17.13
C TRP A 103 13.29 9.50 18.59
N ASN A 104 14.38 10.10 19.08
CA ASN A 104 14.49 10.60 20.47
C ASN A 104 14.97 12.04 20.56
N GLY A 105 14.86 12.83 19.48
CA GLY A 105 15.36 14.21 19.43
C GLY A 105 16.82 14.35 19.00
N ARG A 106 17.57 13.24 18.89
CA ARG A 106 18.99 13.27 18.48
C ARG A 106 19.40 12.10 17.59
N THR A 107 18.80 10.93 17.81
CA THR A 107 19.14 9.70 17.10
C THR A 107 17.92 9.22 16.32
N LEU A 108 18.10 9.07 15.02
CA LEU A 108 17.18 8.36 14.15
C LEU A 108 17.67 6.91 14.02
N ARG A 109 16.79 5.95 14.33
CA ARG A 109 16.99 4.54 14.03
C ARG A 109 15.88 4.06 13.12
N ALA A 110 16.25 3.45 11.99
CA ALA A 110 15.33 2.93 11.01
C ALA A 110 15.79 1.55 10.56
N ASP A 111 14.85 0.62 10.48
CA ASP A 111 15.04 -0.76 10.02
C ASP A 111 13.75 -1.21 9.32
N VAL A 112 13.87 -1.97 8.24
CA VAL A 112 12.74 -2.46 7.46
C VAL A 112 12.92 -3.94 7.17
N SER A 113 11.84 -4.70 7.34
CA SER A 113 11.81 -6.12 6.97
C SER A 113 10.46 -6.48 6.35
N CYS A 114 10.47 -7.41 5.40
CA CYS A 114 9.28 -7.89 4.70
C CYS A 114 9.50 -9.34 4.29
N ARG A 115 8.42 -10.03 3.89
CA ARG A 115 8.51 -11.38 3.34
C ARG A 115 9.16 -11.38 1.96
N ASP A 116 8.74 -10.45 1.10
CA ASP A 116 9.22 -10.30 -0.28
C ASP A 116 10.25 -9.16 -0.38
N SER A 117 10.13 -8.27 -1.37
CA SER A 117 11.01 -7.12 -1.51
C SER A 117 10.40 -5.85 -0.93
N CYS A 118 11.19 -5.12 -0.16
CA CYS A 118 10.86 -3.81 0.37
C CYS A 118 12.10 -2.94 0.48
N THR A 119 11.91 -1.64 0.33
CA THR A 119 12.96 -0.62 0.47
C THR A 119 12.40 0.56 1.23
N ALA A 120 13.24 1.18 2.08
CA ALA A 120 12.89 2.41 2.76
C ALA A 120 13.94 3.48 2.45
N ALA A 121 13.54 4.54 1.74
CA ALA A 121 14.40 5.67 1.45
C ALA A 121 14.06 6.84 2.39
N TYR A 122 15.08 7.36 3.09
CA TYR A 122 14.96 8.52 3.95
C TYR A 122 15.69 9.70 3.33
N THR A 123 15.02 10.86 3.27
CA THR A 123 15.65 12.14 2.99
C THR A 123 15.61 12.98 4.25
N LEU A 124 16.79 13.29 4.79
CA LEU A 124 16.96 14.11 5.98
C LEU A 124 17.38 15.51 5.54
N SER A 125 16.51 16.50 5.73
CA SER A 125 16.89 17.91 5.58
C SER A 125 17.45 18.41 6.90
N VAL A 126 18.77 18.62 6.94
CA VAL A 126 19.52 18.88 8.16
C VAL A 126 20.07 20.31 8.13
N PRO A 127 19.97 21.10 9.23
CA PRO A 127 20.57 22.43 9.30
C PRO A 127 22.08 22.38 9.02
N SER A 128 22.63 23.40 8.35
CA SER A 128 24.02 23.40 7.90
C SER A 128 25.07 23.41 9.03
N ASN A 129 24.67 23.83 10.23
CA ASN A 129 25.49 23.83 11.44
C ASN A 129 25.49 22.49 12.20
N VAL A 130 24.74 21.50 11.73
CA VAL A 130 24.60 20.19 12.39
C VAL A 130 25.50 19.16 11.71
N LYS A 131 26.26 18.41 12.51
CA LYS A 131 27.06 17.29 12.03
C LYS A 131 26.24 16.01 12.03
N VAL A 132 26.28 15.25 10.92
CA VAL A 132 25.61 13.95 10.84
C VAL A 132 26.62 12.81 10.99
N GLU A 133 26.36 11.90 11.92
CA GLU A 133 27.26 10.81 12.28
C GLU A 133 26.55 9.45 12.26
N ARG A 134 27.31 8.42 11.90
CA ARG A 134 26.93 7.02 12.12
C ARG A 134 27.22 6.64 13.59
N PRO A 135 26.58 5.59 14.15
CA PRO A 135 26.86 5.10 15.50
C PRO A 135 28.33 4.80 15.84
N ASP A 136 29.21 4.60 14.85
CA ASP A 136 30.66 4.42 15.03
C ASP A 136 31.45 5.76 15.07
N GLY A 137 30.76 6.90 15.00
CA GLY A 137 31.35 8.23 14.96
C GLY A 137 31.88 8.66 13.59
N SER A 138 31.76 7.81 12.57
CA SER A 138 32.13 8.17 11.21
C SER A 138 31.09 9.12 10.59
N PRO A 139 31.51 10.10 9.77
CA PRO A 139 30.57 10.96 9.06
C PRO A 139 29.74 10.14 8.07
N VAL A 140 28.44 10.42 7.98
CA VAL A 140 27.59 9.84 6.94
C VAL A 140 27.93 10.57 5.64
N ALA A 141 28.54 9.86 4.67
CA ALA A 141 28.83 10.46 3.38
C ALA A 141 27.52 10.83 2.67
N PRO A 142 27.43 12.01 2.02
CA PRO A 142 26.27 12.35 1.22
C PRO A 142 26.12 11.33 0.07
N GLY A 143 24.99 10.63 0.02
CA GLY A 143 24.58 9.84 -1.14
C GLY A 143 25.11 8.41 -1.24
N ILE A 144 25.21 7.65 -0.14
CA ILE A 144 25.44 6.20 -0.25
C ILE A 144 24.08 5.48 -0.44
N PRO A 145 23.86 4.80 -1.57
CA PRO A 145 22.69 3.96 -1.82
C PRO A 145 22.68 2.67 -0.98
#